data_AF-A0A7K4KA55-F1
#
_entry.id   AF-A0A7K4KA55-F1
#
_cell.length_a   1.000
_cell.length_b   1.000
_cell.length_c   1.000
_cell.angle_alpha   90.00
_cell.angle_beta   90.00
_cell.angle_gamma   90.00
#
_symmetry.space_group_name_H-M   'P 1'
#
loop_
_entity.id
_entity.type
_entity.pdbx_description
1 polymer ?
#
loop_
_entity_poly.entity_id
_entity_poly.type
_entity_poly.pdbx_seq_one_letter_code
_entity_poly.pdbx_strand_id
1 'polypeptide(L)'
;MFSRSGYQALPLGDFDRFQQSSIGLYGAQKGFFSFGSKQDPLGQPSNGADSAQGWLSWICHGIITSLVFLLMLATFPISGWFALKIVPTYERMIIFRLGRIQAPQGPGIVLLLPFIDHWQRVDLRTRAFNVPPCKLTSKDGAIISMGADVQFRVWDPVLSVLMVKDLIATTRMTAQNAMTKTLLKKSLREIQAEKLRIGEQLLLEINDMTKSWGLEVDRVELTMEAVLQPPHESLVGPLPPVPRLEGLDSTMQQLAAHLFSNT
;
A
#
# COMPACT_ATOMS: atom_id res chain seq x y z
N MET A 1 -43.00 5.61 -30.47
CA MET A 1 -43.33 6.76 -29.62
C MET A 1 -42.09 7.12 -28.81
N PHE A 2 -41.33 8.08 -29.32
CA PHE A 2 -40.16 8.65 -28.64
C PHE A 2 -40.66 9.73 -27.69
N SER A 3 -40.49 9.53 -26.38
CA SER A 3 -40.76 10.60 -25.40
C SER A 3 -39.45 11.27 -25.06
N ARG A 4 -39.34 12.51 -25.54
CA ARG A 4 -38.33 13.52 -25.24
C ARG A 4 -38.27 13.76 -23.73
N SER A 5 -37.16 13.38 -23.09
CA SER A 5 -36.77 14.01 -21.82
C SER A 5 -35.94 15.25 -22.16
N GLY A 6 -36.58 16.41 -22.00
CA GLY A 6 -35.95 17.71 -22.18
C GLY A 6 -35.00 17.99 -21.03
N TYR A 7 -33.70 17.84 -21.29
CA TYR A 7 -32.69 18.51 -20.50
C TYR A 7 -32.52 19.91 -21.08
N GLN A 8 -33.03 20.89 -20.32
CA GLN A 8 -32.78 22.30 -20.53
C GLN A 8 -31.28 22.53 -20.29
N ALA A 9 -30.55 22.94 -21.33
CA ALA A 9 -29.16 23.35 -21.18
C ALA A 9 -29.11 24.49 -20.16
N LEU A 10 -28.50 24.22 -19.01
CA LEU A 10 -28.10 25.26 -18.07
C LEU A 10 -27.27 26.27 -18.86
N PRO A 11 -27.56 27.59 -18.78
CA PRO A 11 -26.68 28.56 -19.40
C PRO A 11 -25.30 28.33 -18.79
N LEU A 12 -24.37 27.91 -19.66
CA LEU A 12 -22.97 27.73 -19.35
C LEU A 12 -22.51 29.10 -18.88
N GLY A 13 -22.52 29.30 -17.56
CA GLY A 13 -22.07 30.51 -16.90
C GLY A 13 -20.59 30.63 -17.15
N ASP A 14 -20.27 31.26 -18.26
CA ASP A 14 -19.07 32.02 -18.61
C ASP A 14 -17.86 31.71 -17.70
N PHE A 15 -17.29 30.52 -17.90
CA PHE A 15 -16.07 30.08 -17.21
C PHE A 15 -14.81 30.70 -17.83
N ASP A 16 -14.96 31.53 -18.86
CA ASP A 16 -13.87 32.35 -19.42
C ASP A 16 -13.44 33.46 -18.45
N ARG A 17 -14.19 33.71 -17.37
CA ARG A 17 -13.83 34.74 -16.37
C ARG A 17 -12.77 34.31 -15.35
N PHE A 18 -12.41 33.03 -15.25
CA PHE A 18 -11.29 32.59 -14.39
C PHE A 18 -10.00 32.29 -15.15
N GLN A 19 -9.98 32.54 -16.46
CA GLN A 19 -8.76 32.53 -17.28
C GLN A 19 -8.31 33.94 -17.71
N GLN A 20 -8.95 34.99 -17.18
CA GLN A 20 -8.74 36.36 -17.63
C GLN A 20 -8.57 37.34 -16.47
N SER A 21 -7.55 37.09 -15.65
CA SER A 21 -6.88 38.18 -14.93
C SER A 21 -5.36 38.03 -15.06
N SER A 22 -4.86 38.80 -16.04
CA SER A 22 -3.49 39.28 -16.25
C SER A 22 -2.37 38.27 -16.50
N ILE A 23 -2.20 37.88 -17.77
CA ILE A 23 -0.88 37.93 -18.42
C ILE A 23 -1.05 38.76 -19.69
N GLY A 24 -1.02 40.07 -19.51
CA GLY A 24 -0.97 41.04 -20.58
C GLY A 24 0.36 40.94 -21.30
N LEU A 25 0.32 40.40 -22.51
CA LEU A 25 1.42 40.34 -23.45
C LEU A 25 1.52 41.67 -24.21
N TYR A 26 1.82 42.79 -23.54
CA TYR A 26 2.30 44.01 -24.20
C TYR A 26 3.13 44.84 -23.21
N GLY A 27 4.41 45.01 -23.53
CA GLY A 27 5.24 46.13 -23.09
C GLY A 27 5.54 46.24 -21.59
N ALA A 28 6.54 45.51 -21.09
CA ALA A 28 7.35 45.92 -19.93
C ALA A 28 8.55 44.98 -19.76
N GLN A 29 9.49 45.00 -20.71
CA GLN A 29 10.82 44.43 -20.49
C GLN A 29 11.67 45.44 -19.67
N LYS A 30 11.39 45.52 -18.38
CA LYS A 30 12.19 46.17 -17.33
C LYS A 30 12.03 45.28 -16.10
N GLY A 31 13.01 44.64 -15.51
CA GLY A 31 14.46 44.70 -15.56
C GLY A 31 14.88 44.12 -14.22
N PHE A 32 15.51 42.95 -14.20
CA PHE A 32 15.96 42.33 -12.93
C PHE A 32 17.38 41.76 -12.98
N PHE A 33 18.11 41.95 -14.09
CA PHE A 33 19.55 41.74 -14.13
C PHE A 33 20.19 42.86 -14.92
N SER A 34 20.32 44.03 -14.30
CA SER A 34 21.25 45.07 -14.75
C SER A 34 22.32 45.20 -13.69
N PHE A 35 23.36 44.37 -13.81
CA PHE A 35 24.58 44.50 -13.04
C PHE A 35 25.27 45.79 -13.49
N GLY A 36 25.22 46.82 -12.63
CA GLY A 36 25.71 48.16 -12.94
C GLY A 36 27.24 48.18 -13.09
N SER A 37 27.72 48.27 -14.33
CA SER A 37 29.07 48.73 -14.64
C SER A 37 29.07 50.26 -14.71
N LYS A 38 29.49 50.90 -13.62
CA LYS A 38 29.72 52.35 -13.55
C LYS A 38 30.99 52.67 -14.36
N GLN A 39 30.85 53.44 -15.45
CA GLN A 39 31.95 54.06 -16.19
C GLN A 39 32.11 55.50 -15.70
N ASP A 40 33.27 55.82 -15.15
CA ASP A 40 33.74 57.20 -14.96
C ASP A 40 35.01 57.41 -15.84
N PRO A 41 35.18 58.56 -16.52
CA PRO A 41 36.27 58.77 -17.47
C PRO A 41 37.42 59.65 -16.92
N LEU A 42 38.57 59.53 -17.62
CA LEU A 42 39.79 60.37 -17.65
C LEU A 42 40.92 60.14 -16.63
N GLY A 43 42.11 59.84 -17.18
CA GLY A 43 43.43 60.10 -16.57
C GLY A 43 44.54 59.10 -16.96
N GLN A 44 45.40 59.47 -17.92
CA GLN A 44 46.66 58.83 -18.40
C GLN A 44 47.72 58.53 -17.30
N PRO A 45 48.91 57.94 -17.61
CA PRO A 45 49.29 56.86 -18.53
C PRO A 45 50.19 55.78 -17.84
N SER A 46 50.67 54.80 -18.61
CA SER A 46 51.85 53.92 -18.36
C SER A 46 51.67 52.59 -17.60
N ASN A 47 51.79 51.48 -18.33
CA ASN A 47 52.89 50.50 -18.28
C ASN A 47 52.41 49.06 -18.55
N GLY A 48 52.58 48.58 -19.78
CA GLY A 48 52.92 47.19 -20.15
C GLY A 48 52.08 45.99 -19.68
N ALA A 49 51.02 46.18 -18.88
CA ALA A 49 50.26 45.09 -18.25
C ALA A 49 48.80 45.00 -18.73
N ASP A 50 48.34 45.93 -19.57
CA ASP A 50 46.92 46.06 -19.95
C ASP A 50 46.51 45.02 -21.01
N SER A 51 47.44 44.60 -21.86
CA SER A 51 47.25 43.45 -22.77
C SER A 51 47.09 42.15 -21.97
N ALA A 52 47.77 42.07 -20.81
CA ALA A 52 47.74 40.93 -19.92
C ALA A 52 46.43 40.82 -19.10
N GLN A 53 45.59 41.85 -19.08
CA GLN A 53 44.27 41.79 -18.42
C GLN A 53 43.17 41.29 -19.39
N GLY A 54 43.25 41.70 -20.68
CA GLY A 54 42.26 41.35 -21.71
C GLY A 54 42.29 39.88 -22.16
N TRP A 55 43.49 39.33 -22.36
CA TRP A 55 43.66 37.91 -22.74
C TRP A 55 43.17 36.94 -21.66
N LEU A 56 43.41 37.22 -20.36
CA LEU A 56 42.92 36.41 -19.24
C LEU A 56 41.39 36.40 -19.18
N SER A 57 40.74 37.55 -19.43
CA SER A 57 39.29 37.65 -19.47
C SER A 57 38.67 36.78 -20.57
N TRP A 58 39.27 36.77 -21.76
CA TRP A 58 38.85 35.91 -22.87
C TRP A 58 39.02 34.43 -22.57
N ILE A 59 40.15 34.07 -21.94
CA ILE A 59 40.41 32.69 -21.51
C ILE A 59 39.39 32.24 -20.46
N CYS A 60 39.08 33.08 -19.46
CA CYS A 60 38.06 32.79 -18.45
C CYS A 60 36.67 32.60 -19.07
N HIS A 61 36.26 33.48 -19.98
CA HIS A 61 34.95 33.35 -20.65
C HIS A 61 34.87 32.07 -21.50
N GLY A 62 35.96 31.72 -22.19
CA GLY A 62 36.08 30.48 -22.94
C GLY A 62 35.95 29.23 -22.06
N ILE A 63 36.64 29.22 -20.90
CA ILE A 63 36.58 28.12 -19.94
C ILE A 63 35.17 27.98 -19.36
N ILE A 64 34.53 29.09 -18.96
CA ILE A 64 33.16 29.07 -18.40
C ILE A 64 32.16 28.56 -19.44
N THR A 65 32.24 29.05 -20.68
CA THR A 65 31.34 28.64 -21.77
C THR A 65 31.53 27.15 -22.10
N SER A 66 32.79 26.70 -22.17
CA SER A 66 33.14 25.29 -22.39
C SER A 66 32.61 24.39 -21.26
N LEU A 67 32.73 24.81 -20.01
CA LEU A 67 32.25 24.08 -18.84
C LEU A 67 30.71 23.92 -18.85
N VAL A 68 29.98 25.01 -19.13
CA VAL A 68 28.51 24.98 -19.22
C VAL A 68 28.06 24.09 -20.39
N PHE A 69 28.73 24.19 -21.54
CA PHE A 69 28.44 23.34 -22.69
C PHE A 69 28.68 21.86 -22.38
N LEU A 70 29.79 21.53 -21.72
CA LEU A 70 30.10 20.17 -21.29
C LEU A 70 29.07 19.62 -20.31
N LEU A 71 28.62 20.45 -19.36
CA LEU A 71 27.60 20.06 -18.36
C LEU A 71 26.23 19.86 -19.01
N MET A 72 25.85 20.69 -20.00
CA MET A 72 24.64 20.51 -20.81
C MET A 72 24.70 19.22 -21.64
N LEU A 73 25.83 18.98 -22.32
CA LEU A 73 26.05 17.79 -23.14
C LEU A 73 26.04 16.51 -22.30
N ALA A 74 26.53 16.57 -21.06
CA ALA A 74 26.49 15.45 -20.13
C ALA A 74 25.10 15.21 -19.55
N THR A 75 24.35 16.27 -19.21
CA THR A 75 23.02 16.16 -18.58
C THR A 75 21.89 15.82 -19.56
N PHE A 76 22.02 16.20 -20.84
CA PHE A 76 21.03 15.91 -21.89
C PHE A 76 20.74 14.41 -22.12
N PRO A 77 21.74 13.52 -22.36
CA PRO A 77 21.50 12.11 -22.57
C PRO A 77 20.96 11.42 -21.30
N ILE A 78 21.41 11.88 -20.13
CA ILE A 78 20.92 11.37 -18.83
C ILE A 78 19.43 11.68 -18.70
N SER A 79 19.01 12.92 -18.97
CA SER A 79 17.60 13.31 -18.91
C SER A 79 16.72 12.50 -19.88
N GLY A 80 17.19 12.30 -21.12
CA GLY A 80 16.45 11.51 -22.12
C GLY A 80 16.29 10.04 -21.73
N TRP A 81 17.33 9.41 -21.18
CA TRP A 81 17.28 8.01 -20.74
C TRP A 81 16.38 7.82 -19.52
N PHE A 82 16.39 8.76 -18.57
CA PHE A 82 15.50 8.71 -17.42
C PHE A 82 14.03 8.92 -17.80
N ALA A 83 13.77 9.66 -18.88
CA ALA A 83 12.42 9.94 -19.34
C ALA A 83 11.78 8.75 -20.08
N LEU A 84 12.56 7.93 -20.78
CA LEU A 84 12.07 6.81 -21.57
C LEU A 84 12.08 5.52 -20.75
N LYS A 85 10.88 5.05 -20.36
CA LYS A 85 10.75 3.80 -19.59
C LYS A 85 9.85 2.81 -20.31
N ILE A 86 10.33 1.58 -20.44
CA ILE A 86 9.61 0.48 -21.09
C ILE A 86 8.84 -0.28 -20.02
N VAL A 87 7.52 -0.39 -20.20
CA VAL A 87 6.61 -1.13 -19.31
C VAL A 87 6.21 -2.44 -20.00
N PRO A 88 6.39 -3.60 -19.34
CA PRO A 88 6.00 -4.89 -19.91
C PRO A 88 4.47 -5.06 -19.93
N THR A 89 3.97 -5.92 -20.82
CA THR A 89 2.52 -6.18 -21.06
C THR A 89 1.72 -6.59 -19.84
N TYR A 90 2.35 -7.25 -18.88
CA TYR A 90 1.70 -7.75 -17.66
C TYR A 90 1.72 -6.74 -16.51
N GLU A 91 2.40 -5.61 -16.66
CA GLU A 91 2.42 -4.52 -15.70
C GLU A 91 1.61 -3.34 -16.21
N ARG A 92 0.99 -2.61 -15.29
CA ARG A 92 0.39 -1.30 -15.52
C ARG A 92 1.18 -0.27 -14.74
N MET A 93 1.45 0.86 -15.37
CA MET A 93 2.13 1.97 -14.72
C MET A 93 1.15 3.11 -14.47
N ILE A 94 1.12 3.56 -13.23
CA ILE A 94 0.31 4.70 -12.79
C ILE A 94 1.27 5.86 -12.58
N ILE A 95 0.90 7.01 -13.14
CA ILE A 95 1.70 8.24 -13.05
C ILE A 95 0.91 9.26 -12.26
N PHE A 96 1.54 9.77 -11.22
CA PHE A 96 1.07 10.88 -10.41
C PHE A 96 1.87 12.12 -10.81
N ARG A 97 1.17 13.12 -11.36
CA ARG A 97 1.77 14.40 -11.75
C ARG A 97 1.19 15.50 -10.87
N LEU A 98 2.01 16.07 -9.98
CA LEU A 98 1.62 17.18 -9.09
C LEU A 98 0.29 16.94 -8.35
N GLY A 99 0.06 15.72 -7.86
CA GLY A 99 -1.16 15.35 -7.14
C GLY A 99 -2.39 15.04 -8.01
N ARG A 100 -2.27 15.10 -9.34
CA ARG A 100 -3.29 14.60 -10.27
C ARG A 100 -2.91 13.21 -10.77
N ILE A 101 -3.88 12.32 -10.77
CA ILE A 101 -3.72 10.98 -11.35
C ILE A 101 -3.94 11.05 -12.86
N GLN A 102 -3.02 10.49 -13.63
CA GLN A 102 -3.25 10.25 -15.06
C GLN A 102 -3.88 8.88 -15.29
N ALA A 103 -4.51 8.73 -16.45
CA ALA A 103 -5.01 7.43 -16.89
C ALA A 103 -3.88 6.39 -16.85
N PRO A 104 -4.18 5.13 -16.43
CA PRO A 104 -3.18 4.09 -16.32
C PRO A 104 -2.58 3.81 -17.69
N GLN A 105 -1.27 3.95 -17.79
CA GLN A 105 -0.56 3.77 -19.06
C GLN A 105 -0.43 2.27 -19.33
N GLY A 106 -0.77 1.89 -20.56
CA GLY A 106 -0.64 0.53 -21.04
C GLY A 106 0.80 0.13 -21.34
N PRO A 107 1.01 -1.12 -21.83
CA PRO A 107 2.32 -1.57 -22.25
C PRO A 107 2.96 -0.67 -23.29
N GLY A 108 4.28 -0.53 -23.21
CA GLY A 108 5.05 0.22 -24.19
C GLY A 108 5.99 1.23 -23.57
N ILE A 109 6.38 2.21 -24.38
CA ILE A 109 7.30 3.28 -24.00
C ILE A 109 6.47 4.39 -23.38
N VAL A 110 6.74 4.69 -22.12
CA VAL A 110 6.08 5.76 -21.39
C VAL A 110 7.10 6.84 -21.08
N LEU A 111 6.75 8.09 -21.40
CA LEU A 111 7.59 9.26 -21.15
C LEU A 111 7.29 9.85 -19.77
N LEU A 112 8.29 9.82 -18.90
CA LEU A 112 8.23 10.30 -17.52
C LEU A 112 9.06 11.58 -17.36
N LEU A 113 8.54 12.59 -16.68
CA LEU A 113 9.32 13.77 -16.32
C LEU A 113 10.07 13.52 -15.00
N PRO A 114 11.42 13.50 -14.97
CA PRO A 114 12.21 13.00 -13.85
C PRO A 114 12.03 13.76 -12.52
N PHE A 115 11.54 15.02 -12.55
CA PHE A 115 11.38 15.84 -11.34
C PHE A 115 9.92 15.99 -10.87
N ILE A 116 8.96 15.69 -11.73
CA ILE A 116 7.55 16.04 -11.49
C ILE A 116 6.68 14.78 -11.38
N ASP A 117 7.06 13.71 -12.09
CA ASP A 117 6.26 12.51 -12.21
C ASP A 117 6.70 11.45 -11.18
N HIS A 118 5.78 11.05 -10.31
CA HIS A 118 5.93 9.85 -9.50
C HIS A 118 5.25 8.69 -10.23
N TRP A 119 5.96 7.57 -10.38
CA TRP A 119 5.44 6.39 -11.05
C TRP A 119 5.41 5.20 -10.11
N GLN A 120 4.36 4.39 -10.23
CA GLN A 120 4.23 3.11 -9.53
C GLN A 120 3.79 2.04 -10.53
N ARG A 121 4.45 0.89 -10.48
CA ARG A 121 4.07 -0.27 -11.30
C ARG A 121 3.28 -1.26 -10.49
N VAL A 122 2.20 -1.74 -11.08
CA VAL A 122 1.32 -2.75 -10.52
C VAL A 122 1.24 -3.90 -11.50
N ASP A 123 1.45 -5.11 -11.00
CA ASP A 123 1.35 -6.33 -11.78
C ASP A 123 -0.09 -6.84 -11.77
N LEU A 124 -0.59 -7.24 -12.93
CA LEU A 124 -1.95 -7.74 -13.10
C LEU A 124 -2.04 -9.27 -12.95
N ARG A 125 -0.90 -9.97 -12.82
CA ARG A 125 -0.89 -11.43 -12.70
C ARG A 125 -1.48 -11.88 -11.37
N THR A 126 -2.09 -13.07 -11.37
CA THR A 126 -2.52 -13.74 -10.15
C THR A 126 -1.33 -14.01 -9.24
N ARG A 127 -1.45 -13.60 -7.98
CA ARG A 127 -0.46 -13.80 -6.93
C ARG A 127 -1.12 -14.58 -5.78
N ALA A 128 -0.32 -15.41 -5.12
CA ALA A 128 -0.73 -16.13 -3.93
C ALA A 128 -0.06 -15.51 -2.70
N PHE A 129 -0.81 -15.43 -1.61
CA PHE A 129 -0.22 -15.16 -0.31
C PHE A 129 -0.89 -16.04 0.75
N ASN A 130 -0.06 -16.49 1.70
CA ASN A 130 -0.52 -17.22 2.86
C ASN A 130 -1.14 -16.28 3.90
N VAL A 131 -2.18 -16.72 4.59
CA VAL A 131 -2.73 -16.08 5.78
C VAL A 131 -2.12 -16.81 6.99
N PRO A 132 -1.57 -16.08 7.98
CA PRO A 132 -0.94 -16.72 9.12
C PRO A 132 -1.94 -17.59 9.90
N PRO A 133 -1.49 -18.76 10.39
CA PRO A 133 -2.36 -19.67 11.13
C PRO A 133 -2.84 -19.04 12.44
N CYS A 134 -4.13 -19.16 12.71
CA CYS A 134 -4.76 -18.63 13.92
C CYS A 134 -5.34 -19.77 14.77
N LYS A 135 -5.13 -19.69 16.08
CA LYS A 135 -5.74 -20.61 17.05
C LYS A 135 -7.17 -20.15 17.33
N LEU A 136 -8.14 -21.02 17.07
CA LEU A 136 -9.56 -20.74 17.28
C LEU A 136 -10.28 -21.93 17.91
N THR A 137 -11.27 -21.63 18.74
CA THR A 137 -12.14 -22.63 19.37
C THR A 137 -13.38 -22.81 18.51
N SER A 138 -13.59 -24.01 18.00
CA SER A 138 -14.78 -24.38 17.23
C SER A 138 -16.02 -24.45 18.13
N LYS A 139 -17.22 -24.55 17.52
CA LYS A 139 -18.50 -24.69 18.21
C LYS A 139 -18.52 -25.86 19.21
N ASP A 140 -17.78 -26.92 18.93
CA ASP A 140 -17.75 -28.13 19.77
C ASP A 140 -16.67 -28.07 20.88
N GLY A 141 -16.06 -26.89 21.10
CA GLY A 141 -14.98 -26.72 22.09
C GLY A 141 -13.62 -27.25 21.65
N ALA A 142 -13.48 -27.77 20.43
CA ALA A 142 -12.20 -28.20 19.88
C ALA A 142 -11.31 -26.99 19.54
N ILE A 143 -10.04 -27.04 19.93
CA ILE A 143 -9.05 -25.99 19.65
C ILE A 143 -8.27 -26.38 18.39
N ILE A 144 -8.47 -25.62 17.32
CA ILE A 144 -7.82 -25.83 16.02
C ILE A 144 -6.94 -24.64 15.63
N SER A 145 -5.80 -24.95 15.00
CA SER A 145 -4.95 -23.96 14.33
C SER A 145 -5.17 -24.07 12.83
N MET A 146 -5.75 -23.03 12.24
CA MET A 146 -6.07 -23.02 10.82
C MET A 146 -5.53 -21.76 10.15
N GLY A 147 -4.93 -21.94 8.96
CA GLY A 147 -4.53 -20.88 8.04
C GLY A 147 -5.27 -21.02 6.70
N ALA A 148 -4.93 -20.14 5.75
CA ALA A 148 -5.48 -20.18 4.40
C ALA A 148 -4.43 -19.72 3.39
N ASP A 149 -4.54 -20.17 2.14
CA ASP A 149 -3.84 -19.61 0.99
C ASP A 149 -4.85 -18.90 0.10
N VAL A 150 -4.57 -17.63 -0.24
CA VAL A 150 -5.47 -16.79 -1.03
C VAL A 150 -4.77 -16.42 -2.32
N GLN A 151 -5.41 -16.77 -3.44
CA GLN A 151 -5.00 -16.40 -4.78
C GLN A 151 -5.85 -15.22 -5.25
N PHE A 152 -5.20 -14.13 -5.62
CA PHE A 152 -5.86 -12.90 -6.02
C PHE A 152 -5.15 -12.27 -7.21
N ARG A 153 -5.88 -11.47 -7.98
CA ARG A 153 -5.35 -10.62 -9.05
C ARG A 153 -5.86 -9.19 -8.90
N VAL A 154 -5.08 -8.24 -9.39
CA VAL A 154 -5.50 -6.84 -9.45
C VAL A 154 -6.23 -6.62 -10.77
N TRP A 155 -7.50 -6.22 -10.72
CA TRP A 155 -8.27 -5.91 -11.93
C TRP A 155 -8.18 -4.42 -12.28
N ASP A 156 -8.15 -3.55 -11.28
CA ASP A 156 -7.95 -2.10 -11.45
C ASP A 156 -6.73 -1.61 -10.67
N PRO A 157 -5.62 -1.30 -11.36
CA PRO A 157 -4.40 -0.82 -10.72
C PRO A 157 -4.60 0.58 -10.09
N VAL A 158 -5.49 1.42 -10.63
CA VAL A 158 -5.73 2.78 -10.14
C VAL A 158 -6.39 2.73 -8.77
N LEU A 159 -7.50 2.00 -8.65
CA LEU A 159 -8.19 1.82 -7.37
C LEU A 159 -7.27 1.16 -6.34
N SER A 160 -6.50 0.17 -6.76
CA SER A 160 -5.55 -0.57 -5.94
C SER A 160 -4.54 0.33 -5.24
N VAL A 161 -3.95 1.31 -5.94
CA VAL A 161 -2.97 2.23 -5.33
C VAL A 161 -3.63 3.38 -4.55
N LEU A 162 -4.82 3.82 -4.97
CA LEU A 162 -5.49 4.95 -4.32
C LEU A 162 -6.21 4.58 -3.02
N MET A 163 -6.81 3.39 -2.95
CA MET A 163 -7.68 3.04 -1.83
C MET A 163 -6.93 2.51 -0.61
N VAL A 164 -5.85 1.76 -0.83
CA VAL A 164 -5.11 1.10 0.25
C VAL A 164 -3.62 1.18 -0.01
N LYS A 165 -2.86 1.60 1.00
CA LYS A 165 -1.38 1.68 0.94
C LYS A 165 -0.75 0.29 0.78
N ASP A 166 -1.06 -0.62 1.70
CA ASP A 166 -0.49 -1.98 1.75
C ASP A 166 -1.57 -3.04 1.52
N LEU A 167 -1.91 -3.27 0.24
CA LEU A 167 -3.01 -4.15 -0.16
C LEU A 167 -2.88 -5.57 0.38
N ILE A 168 -1.68 -6.14 0.36
CA ILE A 168 -1.44 -7.52 0.81
C ILE A 168 -1.68 -7.63 2.32
N ALA A 169 -1.23 -6.65 3.11
CA ALA A 169 -1.38 -6.67 4.55
C ALA A 169 -2.85 -6.50 4.95
N THR A 170 -3.55 -5.53 4.34
CA THR A 170 -4.98 -5.31 4.60
C THR A 170 -5.83 -6.51 4.18
N THR A 171 -5.58 -7.06 2.99
CA THR A 171 -6.32 -8.25 2.50
C THR A 171 -6.04 -9.46 3.37
N ARG A 172 -4.82 -9.64 3.88
CA ARG A 172 -4.47 -10.70 4.84
C ARG A 172 -5.25 -10.59 6.14
N MET A 173 -5.37 -9.38 6.70
CA MET A 173 -6.18 -9.15 7.91
C MET A 173 -7.67 -9.41 7.64
N THR A 174 -8.20 -8.96 6.51
CA THR A 174 -9.59 -9.20 6.12
C THR A 174 -9.88 -10.69 5.93
N ALA A 175 -8.99 -11.40 5.24
CA ALA A 175 -9.12 -12.85 5.04
C ALA A 175 -9.08 -13.60 6.39
N GLN A 176 -8.16 -13.23 7.28
CA GLN A 176 -8.05 -13.79 8.63
C GLN A 176 -9.34 -13.57 9.44
N ASN A 177 -9.91 -12.36 9.39
CA ASN A 177 -11.14 -12.01 10.09
C ASN A 177 -12.35 -12.78 9.54
N ALA A 178 -12.52 -12.82 8.22
CA ALA A 178 -13.62 -13.53 7.55
C ALA A 178 -13.54 -15.05 7.80
N MET A 179 -12.34 -15.61 7.73
CA MET A 179 -12.06 -17.01 8.04
C MET A 179 -12.42 -17.32 9.51
N THR A 180 -11.92 -16.53 10.46
CA THR A 180 -12.20 -16.72 11.90
C THR A 180 -13.70 -16.65 12.17
N LYS A 181 -14.39 -15.64 11.63
CA LYS A 181 -15.84 -15.44 11.78
C LYS A 181 -16.66 -16.62 11.27
N THR A 182 -16.25 -17.23 10.15
CA THR A 182 -16.93 -18.38 9.56
C THR A 182 -16.66 -19.66 10.33
N LEU A 183 -15.41 -19.89 10.74
CA LEU A 183 -14.99 -21.10 11.44
C LEU A 183 -15.51 -21.19 12.88
N LEU A 184 -15.68 -20.05 13.56
CA LEU A 184 -16.28 -20.00 14.91
C LEU A 184 -17.71 -20.57 14.97
N LYS A 185 -18.44 -20.55 13.84
CA LYS A 185 -19.83 -21.02 13.76
C LYS A 185 -19.96 -22.49 13.36
N LYS A 186 -18.87 -23.12 12.94
CA LYS A 186 -18.84 -24.47 12.36
C LYS A 186 -18.24 -25.47 13.36
N SER A 187 -18.74 -26.70 13.32
CA SER A 187 -18.19 -27.85 14.06
C SER A 187 -16.92 -28.36 13.39
N LEU A 188 -16.04 -29.05 14.14
CA LEU A 188 -14.80 -29.60 13.57
C LEU A 188 -15.09 -30.59 12.43
N ARG A 189 -16.10 -31.44 12.64
CA ARG A 189 -16.52 -32.46 11.65
C ARG A 189 -17.05 -31.81 10.38
N GLU A 190 -17.86 -30.75 10.51
CA GLU A 190 -18.33 -29.97 9.34
C GLU A 190 -17.18 -29.32 8.59
N ILE A 191 -16.21 -28.74 9.31
CA ILE A 191 -15.03 -28.11 8.68
C ILE A 191 -14.24 -29.12 7.84
N GLN A 192 -14.06 -30.34 8.37
CA GLN A 192 -13.32 -31.40 7.67
C GLN A 192 -14.12 -31.96 6.48
N ALA A 193 -15.44 -32.12 6.62
CA ALA A 193 -16.31 -32.66 5.58
C ALA A 193 -16.61 -31.65 4.45
N GLU A 194 -16.80 -30.38 4.79
CA GLU A 194 -17.30 -29.33 3.90
C GLU A 194 -16.26 -28.24 3.58
N LYS A 195 -14.96 -28.57 3.68
CA LYS A 195 -13.85 -27.63 3.41
C LYS A 195 -14.04 -26.81 2.12
N LEU A 196 -14.47 -27.46 1.04
CA LEU A 196 -14.67 -26.82 -0.26
C LEU A 196 -15.79 -25.76 -0.23
N ARG A 197 -16.94 -26.09 0.38
CA ARG A 197 -18.07 -25.16 0.52
C ARG A 197 -17.72 -23.95 1.39
N ILE A 198 -16.97 -24.17 2.47
CA ILE A 198 -16.50 -23.09 3.33
C ILE A 198 -15.53 -22.19 2.56
N GLY A 199 -14.65 -22.76 1.74
CA GLY A 199 -13.76 -22.00 0.85
C GLY A 199 -14.52 -21.10 -0.14
N GLU A 200 -15.56 -21.62 -0.79
CA GLU A 200 -16.41 -20.85 -1.71
C GLU A 200 -17.17 -19.72 -0.98
N GLN A 201 -17.72 -19.99 0.20
CA GLN A 201 -18.39 -18.98 1.02
C GLN A 201 -17.42 -17.86 1.43
N LEU A 202 -16.20 -18.23 1.85
CA LEU A 202 -15.16 -17.29 2.24
C LEU A 202 -14.68 -16.46 1.04
N LEU A 203 -14.55 -17.07 -0.14
CA LEU A 203 -14.24 -16.37 -1.37
C LEU A 203 -15.26 -15.27 -1.65
N LEU A 204 -16.55 -15.56 -1.55
CA LEU A 204 -17.61 -14.57 -1.77
C LEU A 204 -17.54 -13.41 -0.76
N GLU A 205 -17.36 -13.70 0.53
CA GLU A 205 -17.26 -12.67 1.59
C GLU A 205 -16.03 -11.78 1.41
N ILE A 206 -14.86 -12.35 1.09
CA ILE A 206 -13.64 -11.57 0.86
C ILE A 206 -13.74 -10.79 -0.46
N ASN A 207 -14.29 -11.38 -1.52
CA ASN A 207 -14.41 -10.74 -2.84
C ASN A 207 -15.31 -9.51 -2.78
N ASP A 208 -16.39 -9.54 -1.98
CA ASP A 208 -17.28 -8.39 -1.81
C ASP A 208 -16.56 -7.16 -1.25
N MET A 209 -15.70 -7.35 -0.24
CA MET A 209 -14.91 -6.26 0.34
C MET A 209 -13.78 -5.80 -0.58
N THR A 210 -13.05 -6.76 -1.17
CA THR A 210 -11.83 -6.49 -1.97
C THR A 210 -12.11 -5.84 -3.33
N LYS A 211 -13.32 -5.98 -3.88
CA LYS A 211 -13.74 -5.26 -5.09
C LYS A 211 -13.57 -3.75 -4.98
N SER A 212 -13.90 -3.18 -3.82
CA SER A 212 -13.75 -1.73 -3.56
C SER A 212 -12.28 -1.26 -3.60
N TRP A 213 -11.33 -2.18 -3.44
CA TRP A 213 -9.89 -1.93 -3.51
C TRP A 213 -9.28 -2.25 -4.88
N GLY A 214 -10.08 -2.62 -5.89
CA GLY A 214 -9.54 -2.98 -7.21
C GLY A 214 -8.95 -4.40 -7.30
N LEU A 215 -9.27 -5.28 -6.34
CA LEU A 215 -8.81 -6.67 -6.31
C LEU A 215 -9.96 -7.63 -6.65
N GLU A 216 -9.59 -8.76 -7.25
CA GLU A 216 -10.45 -9.91 -7.48
C GLU A 216 -9.79 -11.15 -6.89
N VAL A 217 -10.53 -11.91 -6.09
CA VAL A 217 -10.06 -13.16 -5.47
C VAL A 217 -10.41 -14.32 -6.39
N ASP A 218 -9.40 -15.01 -6.91
CA ASP A 218 -9.56 -16.15 -7.83
C ASP A 218 -9.90 -17.43 -7.05
N ARG A 219 -9.22 -17.68 -5.92
CA ARG A 219 -9.40 -18.90 -5.13
C ARG A 219 -8.95 -18.74 -3.68
N VAL A 220 -9.63 -19.43 -2.77
CA VAL A 220 -9.25 -19.54 -1.35
C VAL A 220 -9.13 -21.01 -0.97
N GLU A 221 -7.95 -21.42 -0.50
CA GLU A 221 -7.71 -22.75 0.04
C GLU A 221 -7.51 -22.70 1.55
N LEU A 222 -8.25 -23.51 2.31
CA LEU A 222 -8.05 -23.62 3.76
C LEU A 222 -6.94 -24.62 4.07
N THR A 223 -6.03 -24.28 4.97
CA THR A 223 -4.94 -25.17 5.39
C THR A 223 -5.01 -25.39 6.89
N MET A 224 -5.20 -26.64 7.30
CA MET A 224 -5.19 -27.03 8.70
C MET A 224 -3.77 -27.42 9.10
N GLU A 225 -3.17 -26.68 10.03
CA GLU A 225 -1.77 -26.90 10.41
C GLU A 225 -1.65 -27.78 11.67
N ALA A 226 -2.58 -27.65 12.64
CA ALA A 226 -2.61 -28.53 13.82
C ALA A 226 -3.99 -28.59 14.49
N VAL A 227 -4.40 -29.78 14.93
CA VAL A 227 -5.45 -29.97 15.96
C VAL A 227 -4.73 -30.01 17.30
N LEU A 228 -4.81 -28.95 18.09
CA LEU A 228 -4.10 -28.89 19.37
C LEU A 228 -4.80 -29.73 20.43
N GLN A 229 -6.13 -29.90 20.35
CA GLN A 229 -6.90 -30.85 21.15
C GLN A 229 -8.11 -31.38 20.35
N PRO A 230 -8.34 -32.70 20.30
CA PRO A 230 -9.60 -33.25 19.79
C PRO A 230 -10.77 -32.77 20.66
N PRO A 231 -12.02 -32.75 20.15
CA PRO A 231 -13.19 -32.30 20.91
C PRO A 231 -13.24 -32.97 22.28
N HIS A 232 -13.44 -32.19 23.34
CA HIS A 232 -13.83 -32.73 24.64
C HIS A 232 -15.19 -33.38 24.46
N GLU A 233 -15.22 -34.67 24.14
CA GLU A 233 -16.32 -35.50 24.60
C GLU A 233 -16.36 -35.30 26.09
N SER A 234 -17.41 -34.62 26.56
CA SER A 234 -17.92 -34.69 27.91
C SER A 234 -18.40 -36.13 28.16
N LEU A 235 -17.49 -37.09 28.05
CA LEU A 235 -17.62 -38.32 28.78
C LEU A 235 -17.65 -37.87 30.23
N VAL A 236 -18.83 -38.00 30.81
CA VAL A 236 -18.98 -38.41 32.20
C VAL A 236 -18.01 -39.58 32.39
N GLY A 237 -16.75 -39.27 32.67
CA GLY A 237 -15.89 -40.20 33.38
C GLY A 237 -16.59 -40.47 34.70
N PRO A 238 -16.51 -41.71 35.25
CA PRO A 238 -17.03 -41.96 36.57
C PRO A 238 -16.49 -40.87 37.49
N LEU A 239 -17.38 -40.19 38.22
CA LEU A 239 -16.99 -39.27 39.29
C LEU A 239 -15.80 -39.89 40.03
N PRO A 240 -14.72 -39.15 40.31
CA PRO A 240 -13.74 -39.66 41.26
C PRO A 240 -14.53 -40.04 42.51
N PRO A 241 -14.31 -41.23 43.11
CA PRO A 241 -15.00 -41.58 44.34
C PRO A 241 -14.76 -40.42 45.29
N VAL A 242 -15.84 -39.77 45.71
CA VAL A 242 -15.79 -38.73 46.74
C VAL A 242 -14.93 -39.30 47.85
N PRO A 243 -13.84 -38.63 48.28
CA PRO A 243 -13.06 -39.11 49.41
C PRO A 243 -14.03 -39.22 50.58
N ARG A 244 -14.41 -40.44 50.92
CA ARG A 244 -15.22 -40.70 52.09
C ARG A 244 -14.33 -40.25 53.25
N LEU A 245 -14.70 -39.15 53.90
CA LEU A 245 -14.00 -38.56 55.06
C LEU A 245 -14.10 -39.48 56.30
N GLU A 246 -13.79 -40.77 56.16
CA GLU A 246 -13.67 -41.70 57.30
C GLU A 246 -12.38 -41.44 58.11
N GLY A 247 -11.41 -40.69 57.55
CA GLY A 247 -10.15 -40.36 58.20
C GLY A 247 -10.16 -39.11 59.10
N LEU A 248 -11.20 -38.28 59.03
CA LEU A 248 -11.27 -37.06 59.84
C LEU A 248 -11.81 -37.34 61.26
N ASP A 249 -12.70 -38.32 61.39
CA ASP A 249 -13.28 -38.67 62.69
C ASP A 249 -12.26 -39.35 63.61
N SER A 250 -11.37 -40.19 63.05
CA SER A 250 -10.32 -40.85 63.84
C SER A 250 -9.25 -39.87 64.31
N THR A 251 -8.85 -38.91 63.46
CA THR A 251 -7.85 -37.90 63.82
C THR A 251 -8.38 -36.87 64.80
N MET A 252 -9.66 -36.46 64.69
CA MET A 252 -10.30 -35.61 65.71
C MET A 252 -10.51 -36.34 67.04
N GLN A 253 -10.86 -37.64 67.03
CA GLN A 253 -10.93 -38.45 68.26
C GLN A 253 -9.56 -38.62 68.92
N GLN A 254 -8.49 -38.80 68.14
CA GLN A 254 -7.13 -38.93 68.66
C GLN A 254 -6.62 -37.61 69.25
N LEU A 255 -6.98 -36.48 68.63
CA LEU A 255 -6.60 -35.15 69.10
C LEU A 255 -7.41 -34.72 70.34
N ALA A 256 -8.70 -35.08 70.43
CA ALA A 256 -9.50 -34.88 71.62
C ALA A 256 -9.02 -35.75 72.80
N ALA A 257 -8.70 -37.03 72.57
CA ALA A 257 -8.18 -37.92 73.60
C ALA A 257 -6.85 -37.41 74.20
N HIS A 258 -6.01 -36.78 73.38
CA HIS A 258 -4.72 -36.23 73.82
C HIS A 258 -4.86 -34.89 74.58
N LEU A 259 -5.97 -34.15 74.40
CA LEU A 259 -6.26 -32.92 75.14
C LEU A 259 -6.85 -33.21 76.53
N PHE A 260 -7.63 -34.29 76.69
CA PHE A 260 -8.22 -34.66 77.98
C PHE A 260 -7.28 -35.47 78.91
N SER A 261 -6.13 -35.95 78.43
CA SER A 261 -5.19 -36.72 79.26
C SER A 261 -4.13 -35.89 79.99
N ASN A 262 -4.15 -34.55 79.85
CA ASN A 262 -3.10 -33.67 80.41
C ASN A 262 -3.66 -32.58 81.34
N THR A 263 -4.78 -32.86 81.99
CA THR A 263 -5.33 -32.09 83.14
C THR A 263 -5.65 -33.02 84.28
#